data_AF-A0A511RIP5-F1
#
_entry.id   AF-A0A511RIP5-F1
#
_cell.length_a   1.000
_cell.length_b   1.000
_cell.length_c   1.000
_cell.angle_alpha   90.00
_cell.angle_beta   90.00
_cell.angle_gamma   90.00
#
_symmetry.space_group_name_H-M   'P 1'
#
loop_
_entity.id
_entity.type
_entity.pdbx_description
1 polymer ?
#
loop_
_entity_poly.entity_id
_entity_poly.type
_entity_poly.pdbx_seq_one_letter_code
_entity_poly.pdbx_strand_id
1 'polypeptide(L)'
;MARSEDAGVIPKMLKAGANRVIDPYAIGGRRLASLVLHPAVVDFLETTLRRGGAPISIEDILITRDSPLAGRSIAELNLNRHYGIVVLAIIRGDETLVSPAAECVFKPGDQVIVMATVEQLEQFVREMELQEGVNRRERLEREAKGA
;
A
#
# COMPACT_ATOMS: atom_id res chain seq x y z
N MET A 1 6.78 16.25 -7.90
CA MET A 1 6.31 15.21 -8.85
C MET A 1 6.29 15.80 -10.24
N ALA A 2 6.67 15.04 -11.27
CA ALA A 2 6.67 15.51 -12.66
C ALA A 2 5.84 14.56 -13.54
N ARG A 3 5.18 15.10 -14.56
CA ARG A 3 4.44 14.33 -15.57
C ARG A 3 5.28 14.30 -16.85
N SER A 4 5.45 13.12 -17.44
CA SER A 4 6.12 12.95 -18.74
C SER A 4 5.24 12.13 -19.66
N GLU A 5 5.28 12.46 -20.95
CA GLU A 5 4.56 11.75 -22.02
C GLU A 5 5.52 10.90 -22.87
N ASP A 6 6.84 11.09 -22.67
CA ASP A 6 7.89 10.35 -23.33
C ASP A 6 8.70 9.54 -22.30
N ALA A 7 8.78 8.22 -22.51
CA ALA A 7 9.54 7.30 -21.68
C ALA A 7 11.04 7.62 -21.66
N GLY A 8 11.59 8.20 -22.74
CA GLY A 8 12.99 8.61 -22.84
C GLY A 8 13.35 9.83 -21.98
N VAL A 9 12.35 10.58 -21.51
CA VAL A 9 12.53 11.81 -20.72
C VAL A 9 12.52 11.53 -19.21
N ILE A 10 11.96 10.40 -18.79
CA ILE A 10 11.89 9.98 -17.38
C ILE A 10 13.27 10.04 -16.68
N PRO A 11 14.37 9.49 -17.26
CA PRO A 11 15.68 9.53 -16.60
C PRO A 11 16.25 10.95 -16.46
N LYS A 12 15.92 11.86 -17.40
CA LYS A 12 16.34 13.26 -17.32
C LYS A 12 15.57 14.01 -16.24
N MET A 13 14.28 13.73 -16.09
CA MET A 13 13.44 14.31 -15.04
C MET A 13 13.86 13.85 -13.64
N LEU A 14 14.20 12.56 -13.48
CA LEU A 14 14.75 12.06 -12.22
C LEU A 14 16.08 12.77 -11.88
N LYS A 15 16.98 12.92 -12.86
CA LYS A 15 18.25 13.68 -12.70
C LYS A 15 18.03 15.17 -12.42
N ALA A 16 16.95 15.76 -12.93
CA ALA A 16 16.56 17.15 -12.67
C ALA A 16 15.91 17.35 -11.28
N GLY A 17 15.86 16.30 -10.45
CA GLY A 17 15.35 16.38 -9.08
C GLY A 17 13.89 15.98 -8.93
N ALA A 18 13.24 15.39 -9.93
CA ALA A 18 11.91 14.84 -9.74
C ALA A 18 11.98 13.60 -8.84
N ASN A 19 11.37 13.67 -7.66
CA ASN A 19 11.32 12.53 -6.72
C ASN A 19 10.46 11.37 -7.25
N ARG A 20 9.55 11.65 -8.20
CA ARG A 20 8.72 10.66 -8.88
C ARG A 20 8.20 11.23 -10.21
N VAL A 21 8.20 10.40 -11.25
CA VAL A 21 7.65 10.72 -12.58
C VAL A 21 6.46 9.80 -12.87
N ILE A 22 5.36 10.37 -13.37
CA ILE A 22 4.16 9.63 -13.74
C ILE A 22 4.00 9.71 -15.26
N ASP A 23 3.84 8.55 -15.90
CA ASP A 23 3.46 8.40 -17.31
C ASP A 23 2.00 7.90 -17.39
N PRO A 24 1.03 8.80 -17.63
CA PRO A 24 -0.38 8.44 -17.69
C PRO A 24 -0.72 7.50 -18.85
N TYR A 25 0.02 7.55 -19.96
CA TYR A 25 -0.26 6.71 -21.14
C TYR A 25 0.21 5.28 -20.91
N ALA A 26 1.39 5.09 -20.31
CA ALA A 26 1.83 3.75 -19.91
C ALA A 26 0.92 3.13 -18.85
N ILE A 27 0.44 3.94 -17.88
CA ILE A 27 -0.53 3.47 -16.87
C ILE A 27 -1.87 3.12 -17.53
N GLY A 28 -2.42 4.03 -18.33
CA GLY A 28 -3.69 3.84 -19.03
C GLY A 28 -3.65 2.67 -20.01
N GLY A 29 -2.58 2.55 -20.81
CA GLY A 29 -2.39 1.47 -21.76
C GLY A 29 -2.31 0.10 -21.08
N ARG A 30 -1.54 -0.03 -19.99
CA ARG A 30 -1.51 -1.27 -19.19
C ARG A 30 -2.89 -1.58 -18.61
N ARG A 31 -3.62 -0.57 -18.14
CA ARG A 31 -4.98 -0.75 -17.60
C ARG A 31 -5.97 -1.21 -18.66
N LEU A 32 -5.94 -0.63 -19.86
CA LEU A 32 -6.74 -1.07 -21.00
C LEU A 32 -6.45 -2.51 -21.38
N ALA A 33 -5.16 -2.89 -21.43
CA ALA A 33 -4.78 -4.28 -21.65
C ALA A 33 -5.31 -5.21 -20.55
N SER A 34 -5.22 -4.81 -19.28
CA SER A 34 -5.75 -5.59 -18.14
C SER A 34 -7.27 -5.73 -18.16
N LEU A 35 -8.02 -4.74 -18.66
CA LEU A 35 -9.48 -4.84 -18.82
C LEU A 35 -9.88 -5.92 -19.83
N VAL A 36 -9.06 -6.15 -20.85
CA VAL A 36 -9.30 -7.22 -21.84
C VAL A 36 -8.84 -8.58 -21.31
N LEU A 37 -7.65 -8.64 -20.72
CA LEU A 37 -7.03 -9.90 -20.31
C LEU A 37 -7.58 -10.44 -18.98
N HIS A 38 -7.93 -9.54 -18.06
CA HIS A 38 -8.33 -9.86 -16.68
C HIS A 38 -9.46 -8.95 -16.17
N PRO A 39 -10.62 -8.89 -16.85
CA PRO A 39 -11.72 -7.98 -16.48
C PRO A 39 -12.16 -8.15 -15.02
N ALA A 40 -12.36 -9.39 -14.57
CA ALA A 40 -12.81 -9.69 -13.20
C ALA A 40 -11.85 -9.16 -12.11
N VAL A 41 -10.54 -9.15 -12.37
CA VAL A 41 -9.54 -8.63 -11.42
C VAL A 41 -9.66 -7.11 -11.33
N VAL A 42 -9.80 -6.45 -12.48
CA VAL A 42 -9.98 -5.00 -12.53
C VAL A 42 -11.28 -4.59 -11.85
N ASP A 43 -12.38 -5.27 -12.15
CA ASP A 43 -13.70 -5.01 -11.56
C ASP A 43 -13.68 -5.20 -10.04
N PHE A 44 -13.01 -6.24 -9.54
CA PHE A 44 -12.82 -6.46 -8.11
C PHE A 44 -12.05 -5.29 -7.47
N LEU A 45 -10.91 -4.90 -8.05
CA LEU A 45 -10.10 -3.79 -7.54
C LEU A 45 -10.84 -2.44 -7.62
N GLU A 46 -11.71 -2.22 -8.60
CA GLU A 46 -12.47 -0.97 -8.71
C GLU A 46 -13.74 -0.96 -7.86
N THR A 47 -14.45 -2.07 -7.74
CA THR A 47 -15.76 -2.10 -7.09
C THR A 47 -15.65 -2.37 -5.60
N THR A 48 -14.76 -3.30 -5.22
CA THR A 48 -14.63 -3.75 -3.82
C THR A 48 -13.72 -2.85 -2.99
N LEU A 49 -12.70 -2.24 -3.60
CA LEU A 49 -11.84 -1.25 -2.91
C LEU A 49 -12.44 0.17 -2.87
N ARG A 50 -13.61 0.40 -3.49
CA ARG A 50 -14.32 1.68 -3.39
C ARG A 50 -15.26 1.67 -2.18
N ARG A 51 -15.22 2.74 -1.38
CA ARG A 51 -16.06 2.92 -0.18
C ARG A 51 -17.55 2.89 -0.55
N GLY A 52 -18.34 2.01 0.09
CA GLY A 52 -19.81 2.06 -0.01
C GLY A 52 -20.65 0.81 0.30
N GLY A 53 -20.07 -0.37 0.57
CA GLY A 53 -20.88 -1.59 0.82
C GLY A 53 -20.40 -2.46 1.99
N ALA A 54 -19.12 -2.82 1.97
CA ALA A 54 -18.30 -3.30 3.08
C ALA A 54 -16.86 -3.25 2.55
N PRO A 55 -16.15 -2.12 2.69
CA PRO A 55 -14.99 -1.84 1.88
C PRO A 55 -13.81 -2.66 2.40
N ILE A 56 -13.36 -3.62 1.59
CA ILE A 56 -12.01 -4.14 1.78
C ILE A 56 -11.07 -2.97 1.46
N SER A 57 -10.14 -2.68 2.37
CA SER A 57 -9.08 -1.72 2.15
C SER A 57 -7.75 -2.44 2.01
N ILE A 58 -6.88 -1.87 1.17
CA ILE A 58 -5.47 -2.24 1.08
C ILE A 58 -4.68 -1.02 1.53
N GLU A 59 -3.92 -1.15 2.62
CA GLU A 59 -3.18 -0.05 3.22
C GLU A 59 -1.74 -0.46 3.52
N ASP A 60 -0.87 0.54 3.66
CA ASP A 60 0.50 0.37 4.10
C ASP A 60 0.68 0.78 5.56
N ILE A 61 1.38 -0.06 6.33
CA ILE A 61 1.73 0.16 7.73
C ILE A 61 3.25 0.22 7.85
N LEU A 62 3.77 1.31 8.41
CA LEU A 62 5.19 1.43 8.71
C LEU A 62 5.49 0.82 10.07
N ILE A 63 6.38 -0.18 10.11
CA ILE A 63 6.86 -0.76 11.37
C ILE A 63 7.93 0.16 11.96
N THR A 64 7.58 0.88 13.02
CA THR A 64 8.55 1.69 13.78
C THR A 64 9.35 0.83 14.76
N ARG A 65 10.39 1.39 15.38
CA ARG A 65 11.18 0.68 16.41
C ARG A 65 10.34 0.31 17.63
N ASP A 66 9.39 1.16 17.98
CA ASP A 66 8.51 0.99 19.14
C ASP A 66 7.20 0.27 18.78
N SER A 67 7.07 -0.21 17.53
CA SER A 67 5.87 -0.92 17.10
C SER A 67 5.72 -2.24 17.86
N PRO A 68 4.51 -2.60 18.34
CA PRO A 68 4.28 -3.90 18.99
C PRO A 68 4.38 -5.09 18.03
N LEU A 69 4.51 -4.84 16.72
CA LEU A 69 4.76 -5.85 15.71
C LEU A 69 6.25 -6.12 15.51
N ALA A 70 7.13 -5.17 15.84
CA ALA A 70 8.56 -5.30 15.58
C ALA A 70 9.16 -6.48 16.35
N GLY A 71 9.95 -7.30 15.66
CA GLY A 71 10.60 -8.48 16.21
C GLY A 71 9.70 -9.72 16.34
N ARG A 72 8.43 -9.64 15.95
CA ARG A 72 7.48 -10.77 15.98
C ARG A 72 7.22 -11.31 14.58
N SER A 73 7.01 -12.62 14.47
CA SER A 73 6.62 -13.25 13.20
C SER A 73 5.14 -13.09 12.89
N ILE A 74 4.77 -13.20 11.60
CA ILE A 74 3.37 -13.20 11.16
C ILE A 74 2.58 -14.31 11.89
N ALA A 75 3.18 -15.48 12.06
CA ALA A 75 2.61 -16.63 12.77
C ALA A 75 2.36 -16.36 14.26
N GLU A 76 3.31 -15.72 14.96
CA GLU A 76 3.13 -15.36 16.37
C GLU A 76 1.98 -14.38 16.59
N LEU A 77 1.82 -13.45 15.65
CA LEU A 77 0.80 -12.41 15.72
C LEU A 77 -0.58 -12.90 15.31
N ASN A 78 -0.68 -13.96 14.50
CA ASN A 78 -1.93 -14.54 14.02
C ASN A 78 -2.92 -13.49 13.50
N LEU A 79 -2.42 -12.50 12.75
CA LEU A 79 -3.15 -11.29 12.35
C LEU A 79 -4.47 -11.57 11.63
N ASN A 80 -4.49 -12.60 10.77
CA ASN A 80 -5.71 -13.02 10.07
C ASN A 80 -6.78 -13.50 11.07
N ARG A 81 -6.41 -14.36 12.02
CA ARG A 81 -7.36 -14.96 12.96
C ARG A 81 -7.88 -13.95 13.98
N HIS A 82 -7.03 -13.05 14.46
CA HIS A 82 -7.41 -12.10 15.50
C HIS A 82 -8.05 -10.82 14.95
N TYR A 83 -7.57 -10.36 13.80
CA TYR A 83 -7.92 -9.05 13.25
C TYR A 83 -8.53 -9.11 11.84
N GLY A 84 -8.62 -10.27 11.21
CA GLY A 84 -9.04 -10.39 9.81
C GLY A 84 -8.01 -9.84 8.81
N ILE A 85 -6.78 -9.57 9.26
CA ILE A 85 -5.75 -8.93 8.45
C ILE A 85 -4.95 -9.96 7.66
N VAL A 86 -4.87 -9.71 6.36
CA VAL A 86 -4.02 -10.46 5.43
C VAL A 86 -2.79 -9.63 5.09
N VAL A 87 -1.60 -10.17 5.32
CA VAL A 87 -0.33 -9.55 4.90
C VAL A 87 -0.08 -9.92 3.44
N LEU A 88 -0.12 -8.93 2.54
CA LEU A 88 0.09 -9.12 1.11
C LEU A 88 1.56 -9.05 0.73
N ALA A 89 2.30 -8.09 1.31
CA ALA A 89 3.71 -7.90 1.04
C ALA A 89 4.43 -7.17 2.17
N ILE A 90 5.76 -7.36 2.26
CA ILE A 90 6.64 -6.56 3.10
C ILE A 90 7.70 -5.92 2.19
N ILE A 91 7.77 -4.60 2.18
CA ILE A 91 8.80 -3.83 1.50
C ILE A 91 9.88 -3.50 2.52
N ARG A 92 11.11 -3.96 2.28
CA ARG A 92 12.26 -3.84 3.18
C ARG A 92 13.44 -3.25 2.41
N GLY A 93 13.62 -1.93 2.52
CA GLY A 93 14.60 -1.22 1.69
C GLY A 93 14.25 -1.40 0.21
N ASP A 94 15.15 -2.01 -0.55
CA ASP A 94 14.97 -2.28 -1.99
C ASP A 94 14.35 -3.65 -2.29
N GLU A 95 14.12 -4.48 -1.27
CA GLU A 95 13.52 -5.81 -1.42
C GLU A 95 12.01 -5.76 -1.18
N THR A 96 11.24 -6.53 -1.97
CA THR A 96 9.81 -6.74 -1.73
C THR A 96 9.54 -8.23 -1.57
N LEU A 97 9.11 -8.62 -0.36
CA LEU A 97 8.68 -9.97 -0.02
C LEU A 97 7.18 -10.09 -0.31
N VAL A 98 6.82 -10.64 -1.46
CA VAL A 98 5.42 -10.89 -1.85
C VAL A 98 4.91 -12.16 -1.19
N SER A 99 3.70 -12.13 -0.63
CA SER A 99 3.10 -13.27 0.08
C SER A 99 4.06 -13.87 1.11
N PRO A 100 4.54 -13.06 2.09
CA PRO A 100 5.59 -13.49 3.01
C PRO A 100 5.16 -14.75 3.80
N ALA A 101 6.13 -15.63 4.04
CA ALA A 101 5.90 -16.84 4.84
C ALA A 101 5.50 -16.49 6.28
N ALA A 102 4.80 -17.41 6.96
CA ALA A 102 4.28 -17.17 8.30
C ALA A 102 5.41 -16.91 9.32
N GLU A 103 6.59 -17.47 9.09
CA GLU A 103 7.79 -17.32 9.91
C GLU A 103 8.50 -15.98 9.70
N CYS A 104 8.05 -15.18 8.71
CA CYS A 104 8.66 -13.88 8.43
C CYS A 104 8.47 -12.94 9.63
N VAL A 105 9.59 -12.43 10.13
CA VAL A 105 9.64 -11.49 11.26
C VAL A 105 9.59 -10.05 10.75
N PHE A 106 8.69 -9.25 11.32
CA PHE A 106 8.62 -7.81 11.07
C PHE A 106 9.84 -7.10 11.67
N LYS A 107 10.43 -6.21 10.90
CA LYS A 107 11.60 -5.41 11.31
C LYS A 107 11.26 -3.92 11.27
N PRO A 108 11.84 -3.11 12.17
CA PRO A 108 11.73 -1.66 12.06
C PRO A 108 12.19 -1.16 10.69
N GLY A 109 11.39 -0.29 10.07
CA GLY A 109 11.58 0.21 8.71
C GLY A 109 10.85 -0.58 7.63
N ASP A 110 10.26 -1.73 7.96
CA ASP A 110 9.39 -2.46 7.03
C ASP A 110 8.14 -1.63 6.72
N GLN A 111 7.78 -1.56 5.44
CA GLN A 111 6.48 -1.08 4.99
C GLN A 111 5.64 -2.29 4.61
N VAL A 112 4.63 -2.59 5.43
CA VAL A 112 3.81 -3.80 5.32
C VAL A 112 2.52 -3.44 4.59
N ILE A 113 2.26 -4.11 3.47
CA ILE A 113 1.01 -3.97 2.73
C ILE A 113 0.02 -5.00 3.26
N VAL A 114 -1.09 -4.51 3.80
CA VAL A 114 -2.14 -5.34 4.40
C VAL A 114 -3.48 -5.17 3.70
N MET A 115 -4.34 -6.18 3.82
CA MET A 115 -5.71 -6.16 3.33
C MET A 115 -6.66 -6.64 4.42
N ALA A 116 -7.72 -5.88 4.68
CA ALA A 116 -8.79 -6.21 5.62
C ALA A 116 -10.03 -5.35 5.32
N THR A 117 -11.16 -5.53 6.01
CA THR A 117 -12.22 -4.52 5.96
C THR A 117 -11.74 -3.23 6.64
N VAL A 118 -12.35 -2.09 6.31
CA VAL A 118 -12.04 -0.81 6.96
C VAL A 118 -12.21 -0.92 8.48
N GLU A 119 -13.28 -1.56 8.96
CA GLU A 119 -13.57 -1.71 10.39
C GLU A 119 -12.50 -2.54 11.11
N GLN A 120 -12.06 -3.62 10.48
CA GLN A 120 -10.99 -4.48 10.97
C GLN A 120 -9.65 -3.75 11.05
N LEU A 121 -9.33 -2.99 10.00
CA LEU A 121 -8.09 -2.23 9.96
C LEU A 121 -8.08 -1.12 11.01
N GLU A 122 -9.18 -0.39 11.16
CA GLU A 122 -9.33 0.63 12.18
C GLU A 122 -9.21 0.02 13.59
N GLN A 123 -9.82 -1.14 13.84
CA GLN A 123 -9.67 -1.85 15.11
C GLN A 123 -8.22 -2.21 15.38
N PHE A 124 -7.54 -2.80 14.39
CA PHE A 124 -6.15 -3.22 14.51
C PHE A 124 -5.20 -2.06 14.79
N VAL A 125 -5.33 -0.96 14.04
CA VAL A 125 -4.48 0.23 14.24
C VAL A 125 -4.68 0.80 15.64
N ARG A 126 -5.93 0.89 16.10
CA ARG A 126 -6.26 1.40 17.44
C ARG A 126 -5.66 0.53 18.54
N GLU A 127 -5.79 -0.79 18.45
CA GLU A 127 -5.30 -1.71 19.49
C GLU A 127 -3.78 -1.86 19.49
N MET A 128 -3.14 -1.79 18.33
CA MET A 128 -1.69 -1.94 18.19
C MET A 128 -0.94 -0.59 18.19
N GLU A 129 -1.65 0.52 18.43
CA GLU A 129 -1.09 1.89 18.46
C GLU A 129 -0.18 2.19 17.26
N LEU A 130 -0.55 1.70 16.08
CA LEU A 130 0.31 1.75 14.90
C LEU A 130 0.24 3.12 14.23
N GLN A 131 1.39 3.56 13.69
CA GLN A 131 1.40 4.72 12.81
C GLN A 131 0.91 4.32 11.43
N GLU A 132 -0.30 4.79 11.09
CA GLU A 132 -0.89 4.59 9.78
C GLU A 132 -0.12 5.33 8.67
N GLY A 133 0.09 4.65 7.55
CA GLY A 133 0.33 5.31 6.25
C GLY A 133 -0.93 5.96 5.66
N VAL A 134 -2.12 5.61 6.20
CA VAL A 134 -3.46 6.05 5.79
C VAL A 134 -3.57 7.57 5.64
N ASN A 135 -2.83 8.33 6.46
CA ASN A 135 -2.82 9.79 6.39
C ASN A 135 -2.00 10.39 5.25
N ARG A 136 -1.36 9.63 4.34
CA ARG A 136 -0.67 10.24 3.20
C ARG A 136 -1.67 10.90 2.24
N ARG A 137 -2.88 10.36 2.04
CA ARG A 137 -3.92 11.00 1.22
C ARG A 137 -4.55 12.21 1.93
N GLU A 138 -4.92 12.10 3.19
CA GLU A 138 -5.51 13.22 3.94
C GLU A 138 -4.50 14.36 4.19
N ARG A 139 -3.22 14.03 4.40
CA ARG A 139 -2.14 15.01 4.53
C ARG A 139 -1.83 15.69 3.19
N LEU A 140 -1.82 14.95 2.07
CA LEU A 140 -1.70 15.54 0.73
C LEU A 140 -2.94 16.38 0.35
N GLU A 141 -4.15 15.99 0.77
CA GLU A 141 -5.38 16.76 0.55
C GLU A 141 -5.47 18.01 1.44
N ARG A 142 -4.97 17.96 2.67
CA ARG A 142 -4.81 19.14 3.54
C ARG A 142 -3.72 20.08 3.05
N GLU A 143 -2.59 19.55 2.56
CA GLU A 143 -1.51 20.34 1.94
C GLU A 143 -1.95 20.96 0.60
N ALA A 144 -2.79 20.27 -0.20
CA ALA A 144 -3.32 20.78 -1.46
C ALA A 144 -4.47 21.81 -1.30
N LYS A 145 -5.18 21.81 -0.17
CA LYS A 145 -6.22 22.81 0.15
C LYS A 145 -5.70 24.03 0.91
N GLY A 146 -4.44 23.99 1.35
CA GLY A 146 -3.76 25.08 2.08
C GLY A 146 -2.75 25.86 1.24
N ALA A 147 -2.68 25.63 -0.08
CA ALA A 147 -1.77 26.28 -1.02
C ALA A 147 -2.54 27.04 -2.11
#